data_AF-A0A834XPV4-F1
#
_entry.id   AF-A0A834XPV4-F1
#
_cell.length_a   1.000
_cell.length_b   1.000
_cell.length_c   1.000
_cell.angle_alpha   90.00
_cell.angle_beta   90.00
_cell.angle_gamma   90.00
#
_symmetry.space_group_name_H-M   'P 1'
#
loop_
_entity.id
_entity.type
_entity.pdbx_description
1 polymer ?
#
loop_
_entity_poly.entity_id
_entity_poly.type
_entity_poly.pdbx_seq_one_letter_code
_entity_poly.pdbx_strand_id
1 'polypeptide(L)'
;MGITSSTQMINQQVFYDKINDLNDDCLAEIFMKLSLEERLIIESVCQRWKNISQISWYNVEKMNLQNLGLDKNYISQDDDTMLRYFFKSIHLFERCGKFVKILDLTWVHDSSIMPIIKLHFPFIKKLKLQINDWINRDFDNAFSNMKNLESLSIVIEPNNQSIPLTLIDALNGVVDKLKKLKFKNYLYCTKPCGSEEMTIPNQLASIIKQSKSLNCLSLVGYELSDAIIAEISNKKSLTNLVIHKRLKCNNDKSIYPISQYNNYY
;
A
#
# COMPACT_ATOMS: atom_id res chain seq x y z
N MET A 1 26.87 37.89 -30.23
CA MET A 1 26.19 36.81 -29.46
C MET A 1 25.02 36.33 -30.30
N GLY A 2 24.99 35.06 -30.69
CA GLY A 2 23.84 34.49 -31.43
C GLY A 2 24.21 33.39 -32.43
N ILE A 3 24.74 32.24 -31.96
CA ILE A 3 24.88 31.02 -32.80
C ILE A 3 24.59 29.75 -31.97
N THR A 4 23.69 29.82 -30.98
CA THR A 4 23.35 28.66 -30.12
C THR A 4 21.99 28.03 -30.42
N SER A 5 21.11 28.68 -31.20
CA SER A 5 19.72 28.23 -31.39
C SER A 5 19.55 27.18 -32.51
N SER A 6 20.25 27.33 -33.64
CA SER A 6 20.05 26.48 -34.82
C SER A 6 20.62 25.07 -34.67
N THR A 7 21.76 24.93 -33.99
CA THR A 7 22.43 23.63 -33.78
C THR A 7 21.67 22.74 -32.80
N GLN A 8 21.00 23.33 -31.79
CA GLN A 8 20.14 22.58 -30.87
C GLN A 8 18.89 22.02 -31.58
N MET A 9 18.28 22.79 -32.49
CA MET A 9 17.12 22.34 -33.25
C MET A 9 17.45 21.20 -34.23
N ILE A 10 18.60 21.26 -34.92
CA ILE A 10 19.02 20.20 -35.85
C ILE A 10 19.31 18.89 -35.10
N ASN A 11 19.95 18.96 -33.94
CA ASN A 11 20.27 17.77 -33.13
C ASN A 11 19.02 17.10 -32.52
N GLN A 12 17.99 17.87 -32.17
CA GLN A 12 16.72 17.31 -31.73
C GLN A 12 15.98 16.60 -32.87
N GLN A 13 15.91 17.21 -34.05
CA GLN A 13 15.24 16.63 -35.21
C GLN A 13 15.87 15.28 -35.62
N VAL A 14 17.21 15.21 -35.70
CA VAL A 14 17.93 13.97 -36.03
C VAL A 14 17.73 12.87 -34.99
N PHE A 15 17.51 13.22 -33.72
CA PHE A 15 17.20 12.26 -32.68
C PHE A 15 15.77 11.71 -32.79
N TYR A 16 14.79 12.56 -33.12
CA TYR A 16 13.39 12.15 -33.33
C TYR A 16 13.24 11.19 -34.52
N ASP A 17 14.02 11.37 -35.58
CA ASP A 17 13.97 10.46 -36.73
C ASP A 17 14.49 9.07 -36.35
N LYS A 18 15.60 9.00 -35.59
CA LYS A 18 16.20 7.73 -35.16
C LYS A 18 15.35 6.93 -34.17
N ILE A 19 14.61 7.58 -33.28
CA ILE A 19 13.74 6.85 -32.34
C ILE A 19 12.52 6.25 -33.04
N ASN A 20 12.02 6.92 -34.09
CA ASN A 20 10.90 6.41 -34.87
C ASN A 20 11.29 5.24 -35.79
N ASP A 21 12.58 5.12 -36.13
CA ASP A 21 13.12 3.98 -36.90
C ASP A 21 13.24 2.68 -36.08
N LEU A 22 13.19 2.76 -34.74
CA LEU A 22 13.20 1.58 -33.88
C LEU A 22 11.94 0.76 -34.11
N ASN A 23 12.04 -0.58 -34.03
CA ASN A 23 10.86 -1.45 -34.08
C ASN A 23 10.04 -1.35 -32.77
N ASP A 24 8.82 -1.88 -32.81
CA ASP A 24 7.88 -1.78 -31.69
C ASP A 24 8.38 -2.48 -30.41
N ASP A 25 9.12 -3.59 -30.55
CA ASP A 25 9.69 -4.32 -29.41
C ASP A 25 10.77 -3.49 -28.70
N CYS A 26 11.67 -2.86 -29.46
CA CYS A 26 12.68 -1.96 -28.92
C CYS A 26 12.05 -0.75 -28.23
N LEU A 27 11.01 -0.16 -28.81
CA LEU A 27 10.27 0.94 -28.18
C LEU A 27 9.57 0.50 -26.90
N ALA A 28 8.96 -0.69 -26.88
CA ALA A 28 8.32 -1.23 -25.68
C ALA A 28 9.32 -1.40 -24.53
N GLU A 29 10.51 -1.94 -24.82
CA GLU A 29 11.60 -2.08 -23.84
C GLU A 29 12.07 -0.73 -23.30
N ILE A 30 12.17 0.30 -24.16
CA ILE A 30 12.48 1.67 -23.72
C ILE A 30 11.37 2.20 -22.82
N PHE A 31 10.10 2.07 -23.23
CA PHE A 31 8.96 2.56 -22.46
C PHE A 31 8.86 1.89 -21.09
N MET A 32 9.25 0.62 -20.99
CA MET A 32 9.34 -0.11 -19.72
C MET A 32 10.37 0.43 -18.74
N LYS A 33 11.35 1.23 -19.18
CA LYS A 33 12.33 1.88 -18.30
C LYS A 33 11.85 3.22 -17.74
N LEU A 34 10.76 3.77 -18.28
CA LEU A 34 10.23 5.06 -17.87
C LEU A 34 9.38 4.96 -16.62
N SER A 35 9.28 6.08 -15.90
CA SER A 35 8.36 6.24 -14.80
C SER A 35 6.90 6.10 -15.26
N LEU A 36 5.98 5.85 -14.32
CA LEU A 36 4.56 5.69 -14.66
C LEU A 36 3.97 6.97 -15.29
N GLU A 37 4.41 8.14 -14.84
CA GLU A 37 3.98 9.43 -15.40
C GLU A 37 4.48 9.62 -16.84
N GLU A 38 5.77 9.36 -17.10
CA GLU A 38 6.35 9.46 -18.45
C GLU A 38 5.68 8.51 -19.44
N ARG A 39 5.26 7.32 -18.99
CA ARG A 39 4.51 6.38 -19.84
C ARG A 39 3.13 6.92 -20.25
N LEU A 40 2.46 7.67 -19.38
CA LEU A 40 1.22 8.37 -19.76
C LEU A 40 1.49 9.47 -20.79
N ILE A 41 2.57 10.22 -20.62
CA ILE A 41 2.96 11.26 -21.59
C ILE A 41 3.21 10.63 -22.96
N ILE A 42 3.85 9.46 -23.01
CA ILE A 42 4.12 8.73 -24.25
C ILE A 42 2.86 8.28 -24.98
N GLU A 43 1.78 7.96 -24.26
CA GLU A 43 0.47 7.69 -24.87
C GLU A 43 -0.08 8.88 -25.67
N SER A 44 0.40 10.11 -25.40
CA SER A 44 -0.04 11.32 -26.10
C SER A 44 0.80 11.67 -27.33
N VAL A 45 1.97 11.05 -27.53
CA VAL A 45 2.93 11.46 -28.57
C VAL A 45 2.41 11.14 -29.97
N CYS A 46 2.05 9.88 -30.24
CA CYS A 46 1.41 9.46 -31.47
C CYS A 46 0.66 8.14 -31.28
N GLN A 47 -0.18 7.76 -32.25
CA GLN A 47 -0.99 6.53 -32.17
C GLN A 47 -0.13 5.26 -32.05
N ARG A 48 1.03 5.22 -32.72
CA ARG A 48 1.97 4.09 -32.62
C ARG A 48 2.51 3.96 -31.21
N TRP A 49 2.99 5.05 -30.62
CA TRP A 49 3.53 5.06 -29.26
C TRP A 49 2.47 4.69 -28.22
N LYS A 50 1.23 5.16 -28.39
CA LYS A 50 0.09 4.77 -27.55
C LYS A 50 -0.20 3.28 -27.60
N ASN A 51 -0.11 2.65 -28.77
CA ASN A 51 -0.35 1.22 -28.92
C ASN A 51 0.76 0.41 -28.25
N ILE A 52 2.03 0.79 -28.49
CA ILE A 52 3.21 0.13 -27.91
C ILE A 52 3.24 0.29 -26.39
N SER A 53 2.90 1.47 -25.87
CA SER A 53 2.94 1.74 -24.43
C SER A 53 1.96 0.87 -23.64
N GLN A 54 0.88 0.36 -24.25
CA GLN A 54 -0.02 -0.60 -23.59
C GLN A 54 0.72 -1.85 -23.11
N ILE A 55 1.72 -2.30 -23.87
CA ILE A 55 2.55 -3.45 -23.52
C ILE A 55 3.47 -3.09 -22.35
N SER A 56 3.99 -1.87 -22.31
CA SER A 56 4.95 -1.46 -21.28
C SER A 56 4.42 -1.64 -19.85
N TRP A 57 3.10 -1.57 -19.63
CA TRP A 57 2.49 -1.65 -18.29
C TRP A 57 2.60 -3.02 -17.60
N TYR A 58 2.89 -4.12 -18.31
CA TYR A 58 2.89 -5.46 -17.69
C TYR A 58 3.97 -5.64 -16.62
N ASN A 59 5.05 -4.84 -16.68
CA ASN A 59 6.15 -4.93 -15.74
C ASN A 59 5.90 -4.19 -14.42
N VAL A 60 4.74 -3.53 -14.27
CA VAL A 60 4.36 -2.80 -13.05
C VAL A 60 3.80 -3.76 -12.01
N GLU A 61 4.66 -4.52 -11.36
CA GLU A 61 4.25 -5.50 -10.34
C GLU A 61 4.04 -4.90 -8.94
N LYS A 62 4.64 -3.73 -8.67
CA LYS A 62 4.57 -3.05 -7.38
C LYS A 62 4.16 -1.60 -7.57
N MET A 63 3.22 -1.15 -6.75
CA MET A 63 2.74 0.23 -6.74
C MET A 63 2.70 0.77 -5.31
N ASN A 64 3.15 2.00 -5.17
CA ASN A 64 3.06 2.80 -3.96
C ASN A 64 2.92 4.28 -4.35
N LEU A 65 2.69 5.15 -3.37
CA LEU A 65 2.45 6.57 -3.63
C LEU A 65 3.62 7.33 -4.28
N GLN A 66 4.88 6.92 -4.06
CA GLN A 66 6.02 7.52 -4.77
C GLN A 66 5.96 7.22 -6.27
N ASN A 67 5.40 6.06 -6.64
CA ASN A 67 5.20 5.74 -8.06
C ASN A 67 4.17 6.67 -8.73
N LEU A 68 3.38 7.41 -7.94
CA LEU A 68 2.40 8.39 -8.42
C LEU A 68 2.98 9.82 -8.52
N GLY A 69 4.31 9.96 -8.44
CA GLY A 69 4.98 11.26 -8.53
C GLY A 69 5.04 12.05 -7.21
N LEU A 70 4.67 11.42 -6.09
CA LEU A 70 4.76 12.07 -4.78
C LEU A 70 6.16 11.96 -4.22
N ASP A 71 6.87 13.09 -4.19
CA ASP A 71 8.11 13.22 -3.43
C ASP A 71 7.80 13.04 -1.93
N LYS A 72 8.58 12.18 -1.26
CA LYS A 72 8.51 11.94 0.18
C LYS A 72 8.63 13.23 0.99
N ASN A 73 9.34 14.23 0.46
CA ASN A 73 9.56 15.51 1.13
C ASN A 73 8.34 16.44 1.10
N TYR A 74 7.39 16.19 0.18
CA TYR A 74 6.17 16.97 -0.01
C TYR A 74 4.91 16.31 0.55
N ILE A 75 5.07 15.20 1.29
CA ILE A 75 3.97 14.64 2.10
C ILE A 75 3.75 15.59 3.29
N SER A 76 3.14 16.74 3.01
CA SER A 76 2.43 17.51 4.03
C SER A 76 1.42 16.56 4.66
N GLN A 77 1.30 16.60 6.00
CA GLN A 77 0.42 15.75 6.82
C GLN A 77 -1.10 15.95 6.55
N ASP A 78 -1.45 16.54 5.41
CA ASP A 78 -2.83 16.77 5.01
C ASP A 78 -3.37 15.52 4.29
N ASP A 79 -4.17 14.75 5.02
CA ASP A 79 -4.85 13.54 4.53
C ASP A 79 -5.63 13.82 3.23
N ASP A 80 -6.23 15.00 3.10
CA ASP A 80 -7.00 15.40 1.92
C ASP A 80 -6.13 15.49 0.66
N THR A 81 -4.90 15.96 0.80
CA THR A 81 -3.97 16.08 -0.32
C THR A 81 -3.59 14.70 -0.85
N MET A 82 -3.24 13.76 0.04
CA MET A 82 -2.90 12.40 -0.35
C MET A 82 -4.07 11.70 -1.04
N LEU A 83 -5.28 11.92 -0.53
CA LEU A 83 -6.50 11.37 -1.11
C LEU A 83 -6.78 11.95 -2.50
N ARG A 84 -6.65 13.27 -2.69
CA ARG A 84 -6.78 13.92 -4.01
C ARG A 84 -5.80 13.34 -5.03
N TYR A 85 -4.55 13.09 -4.63
CA TYR A 85 -3.56 12.48 -5.52
C TYR A 85 -3.88 11.03 -5.87
N PHE A 86 -4.34 10.25 -4.88
CA PHE A 86 -4.80 8.90 -5.12
C PHE A 86 -5.93 8.86 -6.17
N PHE A 87 -6.95 9.71 -6.02
CA PHE A 87 -8.05 9.81 -6.98
C PHE A 87 -7.61 10.36 -8.35
N LYS A 88 -6.71 11.34 -8.40
CA LYS A 88 -6.14 11.84 -9.67
C LYS A 88 -5.39 10.74 -10.44
N SER A 89 -4.90 9.72 -9.73
CA SER A 89 -4.16 8.59 -10.29
C SER A 89 -5.04 7.45 -10.80
N ILE A 90 -6.37 7.56 -10.78
CA ILE A 90 -7.27 6.49 -11.25
C ILE A 90 -6.94 6.03 -12.68
N HIS A 91 -6.60 6.95 -13.58
CA HIS A 91 -6.23 6.59 -14.95
C HIS A 91 -4.98 5.70 -15.03
N LEU A 92 -4.03 5.83 -14.09
CA LEU A 92 -2.90 4.90 -13.98
C LEU A 92 -3.37 3.50 -13.55
N PHE A 93 -4.33 3.44 -12.62
CA PHE A 93 -4.87 2.18 -12.11
C PHE A 93 -5.64 1.43 -13.21
N GLU A 94 -6.35 2.14 -14.08
CA GLU A 94 -7.02 1.58 -15.27
C GLU A 94 -6.03 0.91 -16.23
N ARG A 95 -4.81 1.45 -16.36
CA ARG A 95 -3.77 0.90 -17.24
C ARG A 95 -3.07 -0.30 -16.64
N CYS A 96 -2.59 -0.17 -15.41
CA CYS A 96 -1.65 -1.12 -14.84
C CYS A 96 -2.13 -1.88 -13.60
N GLY A 97 -3.27 -1.51 -13.00
CA GLY A 97 -3.76 -2.11 -11.76
C GLY A 97 -3.91 -3.64 -11.81
N LYS A 98 -4.30 -4.18 -12.98
CA LYS A 98 -4.39 -5.64 -13.22
C LYS A 98 -3.04 -6.37 -13.20
N PHE A 99 -1.92 -5.67 -13.34
CA PHE A 99 -0.58 -6.28 -13.28
C PHE A 99 0.06 -6.17 -11.89
N VAL A 100 -0.48 -5.28 -11.05
CA VAL A 100 0.05 -5.02 -9.71
C VAL A 100 -0.23 -6.20 -8.77
N LYS A 101 0.85 -6.73 -8.20
CA LYS A 101 0.85 -7.81 -7.19
C LYS A 101 1.07 -7.27 -5.78
N ILE A 102 1.73 -6.11 -5.65
CA ILE A 102 2.07 -5.48 -4.37
C ILE A 102 1.58 -4.04 -4.37
N LEU A 103 0.64 -3.71 -3.49
CA LEU A 103 0.12 -2.37 -3.31
C LEU A 103 0.43 -1.87 -1.89
N ASP A 104 1.10 -0.73 -1.81
CA ASP A 104 1.52 -0.10 -0.56
C ASP A 104 0.93 1.31 -0.44
N LEU A 105 -0.11 1.45 0.40
CA LEU A 105 -0.88 2.67 0.62
C LEU A 105 -0.82 3.10 2.10
N THR A 106 0.32 2.90 2.76
CA THR A 106 0.51 3.30 4.17
C THR A 106 0.48 4.81 4.40
N TRP A 107 0.24 5.64 3.39
CA TRP A 107 0.08 7.09 3.56
C TRP A 107 -1.25 7.60 2.99
N VAL A 108 -2.18 6.69 2.68
CA VAL A 108 -3.55 7.06 2.32
C VAL A 108 -4.45 6.60 3.45
N HIS A 109 -4.87 7.56 4.24
CA HIS A 109 -5.50 7.34 5.54
C HIS A 109 -7.01 7.14 5.48
N ASP A 110 -7.58 7.17 4.27
CA ASP A 110 -9.01 7.21 4.02
C ASP A 110 -9.51 5.86 3.47
N SER A 111 -10.55 5.30 4.10
CA SER A 111 -11.11 4.01 3.73
C SER A 111 -11.98 4.02 2.45
N SER A 112 -12.31 5.19 1.87
CA SER A 112 -12.96 5.31 0.54
C SER A 112 -12.09 4.77 -0.60
N ILE A 113 -10.80 4.52 -0.36
CA ILE A 113 -9.94 3.89 -1.35
C ILE A 113 -10.30 2.42 -1.57
N MET A 114 -10.95 1.75 -0.63
CA MET A 114 -11.20 0.30 -0.71
C MET A 114 -12.02 -0.11 -1.95
N PRO A 115 -13.13 0.57 -2.32
CA PRO A 115 -13.82 0.35 -3.59
C PRO A 115 -12.90 0.43 -4.82
N ILE A 116 -11.98 1.41 -4.86
CA ILE A 116 -11.03 1.58 -5.96
C ILE A 116 -10.03 0.43 -5.98
N ILE A 117 -9.48 0.04 -4.83
CA ILE A 117 -8.55 -1.08 -4.74
C ILE A 117 -9.22 -2.35 -5.28
N LYS A 118 -10.46 -2.59 -4.85
CA LYS A 118 -11.27 -3.75 -5.28
C LYS A 118 -11.54 -3.76 -6.78
N LEU A 119 -11.77 -2.58 -7.37
CA LEU A 119 -12.08 -2.43 -8.80
C LEU A 119 -10.85 -2.62 -9.68
N HIS A 120 -9.72 -1.98 -9.33
CA HIS A 120 -8.58 -1.88 -10.23
C HIS A 120 -7.46 -2.90 -9.96
N PHE A 121 -7.42 -3.53 -8.78
CA PHE A 121 -6.31 -4.41 -8.36
C PHE A 121 -6.75 -5.86 -8.08
N PRO A 122 -7.39 -6.56 -9.03
CA PRO A 122 -8.00 -7.88 -8.78
C PRO A 122 -6.99 -8.99 -8.49
N PHE A 123 -5.72 -8.83 -8.91
CA PHE A 123 -4.68 -9.85 -8.76
C PHE A 123 -3.67 -9.55 -7.65
N ILE A 124 -4.01 -8.61 -6.76
CA ILE A 124 -3.15 -8.24 -5.65
C ILE A 124 -2.83 -9.43 -4.74
N LYS A 125 -1.55 -9.55 -4.38
CA LYS A 125 -1.03 -10.57 -3.46
C LYS A 125 -0.60 -10.00 -2.13
N LYS A 126 -0.13 -8.75 -2.11
CA LYS A 126 0.30 -8.07 -0.89
C LYS A 126 -0.33 -6.69 -0.83
N LEU A 127 -1.08 -6.44 0.23
CA LEU A 127 -1.72 -5.16 0.49
C LEU A 127 -1.20 -4.59 1.81
N LYS A 128 -0.77 -3.34 1.78
CA LYS A 128 -0.45 -2.57 2.98
C LYS A 128 -1.30 -1.30 3.02
N LEU A 129 -1.93 -1.05 4.16
CA LEU A 129 -2.82 0.08 4.39
C LEU A 129 -2.41 0.79 5.69
N GLN A 130 -2.66 2.10 5.75
CA GLN A 130 -2.73 2.85 7.00
C GLN A 130 -4.11 3.49 7.07
N ILE A 131 -4.81 3.36 8.18
CA ILE A 131 -6.21 3.81 8.29
C ILE A 131 -6.36 4.65 9.56
N ASN A 132 -6.83 5.89 9.38
CA ASN A 132 -6.94 6.88 10.46
C ASN A 132 -8.32 6.99 11.06
N ASP A 133 -9.36 6.61 10.33
CA ASP A 133 -10.74 6.61 10.84
C ASP A 133 -11.49 5.37 10.37
N TRP A 134 -11.85 4.54 11.35
CA TRP A 134 -12.63 3.32 11.14
C TRP A 134 -14.12 3.52 11.43
N ILE A 135 -14.50 4.65 12.02
CA ILE A 135 -15.78 4.82 12.72
C ILE A 135 -16.99 4.81 11.77
N ASN A 136 -16.78 5.10 10.49
CA ASN A 136 -17.88 5.33 9.55
C ASN A 136 -17.94 4.42 8.33
N ARG A 137 -17.13 3.35 8.23
CA ARG A 137 -17.02 2.62 6.95
C ARG A 137 -17.23 1.13 7.01
N ASP A 138 -18.05 0.72 6.06
CA ASP A 138 -18.42 -0.63 5.79
C ASP A 138 -17.26 -1.36 5.12
N PHE A 139 -16.51 -2.13 5.92
CA PHE A 139 -15.50 -3.06 5.40
C PHE A 139 -16.15 -4.34 4.87
N ASP A 140 -17.49 -4.44 4.85
CA ASP A 140 -18.17 -5.60 4.32
C ASP A 140 -17.69 -5.85 2.89
N ASN A 141 -17.19 -7.07 2.69
CA ASN A 141 -16.69 -7.52 1.40
C ASN A 141 -15.51 -6.69 0.84
N ALA A 142 -14.79 -5.95 1.69
CA ALA A 142 -13.63 -5.15 1.28
C ALA A 142 -12.57 -6.00 0.56
N PHE A 143 -12.42 -7.26 0.98
CA PHE A 143 -11.45 -8.21 0.40
C PHE A 143 -12.09 -9.27 -0.52
N SER A 144 -13.39 -9.22 -0.80
CA SER A 144 -14.12 -10.32 -1.47
C SER A 144 -13.62 -10.66 -2.88
N ASN A 145 -13.08 -9.67 -3.60
CA ASN A 145 -12.51 -9.86 -4.94
C ASN A 145 -11.00 -10.14 -4.93
N MET A 146 -10.33 -10.02 -3.78
CA MET A 146 -8.89 -10.18 -3.65
C MET A 146 -8.51 -11.65 -3.45
N LYS A 147 -8.96 -12.51 -4.36
CA LYS A 147 -8.81 -13.98 -4.27
C LYS A 147 -7.37 -14.45 -4.23
N ASN A 148 -6.39 -13.59 -4.51
CA ASN A 148 -4.97 -13.93 -4.49
C ASN A 148 -4.21 -13.26 -3.33
N LEU A 149 -4.91 -12.63 -2.38
CA LEU A 149 -4.28 -11.93 -1.26
C LEU A 149 -3.59 -12.93 -0.32
N GLU A 150 -2.26 -12.85 -0.30
CA GLU A 150 -1.39 -13.70 0.52
C GLU A 150 -0.81 -12.96 1.73
N SER A 151 -0.78 -11.62 1.70
CA SER A 151 -0.21 -10.79 2.75
C SER A 151 -1.04 -9.54 2.94
N LEU A 152 -1.48 -9.30 4.18
CA LEU A 152 -2.17 -8.09 4.59
C LEU A 152 -1.41 -7.43 5.74
N SER A 153 -1.14 -6.14 5.61
CA SER A 153 -0.57 -5.31 6.68
C SER A 153 -1.44 -4.08 6.86
N ILE A 154 -1.93 -3.87 8.07
CA ILE A 154 -2.76 -2.72 8.41
C ILE A 154 -2.09 -2.00 9.57
N VAL A 155 -1.80 -0.73 9.32
CA VAL A 155 -1.35 0.22 10.32
C VAL A 155 -2.56 1.02 10.80
N ILE A 156 -2.81 1.01 12.10
CA ILE A 156 -3.90 1.74 12.73
C ILE A 156 -3.30 2.90 13.50
N GLU A 157 -3.90 4.08 13.29
CA GLU A 157 -3.48 5.29 13.99
C GLU A 157 -4.08 5.42 15.39
N PRO A 158 -3.42 6.18 16.29
CA PRO A 158 -3.66 6.18 17.73
C PRO A 158 -5.07 6.56 18.17
N ASN A 159 -5.82 7.23 17.29
CA ASN A 159 -7.11 7.82 17.64
C ASN A 159 -8.27 6.81 17.64
N ASN A 160 -8.06 5.59 17.14
CA ASN A 160 -9.11 4.58 17.03
C ASN A 160 -9.04 3.55 18.14
N GLN A 161 -10.10 3.38 18.91
CA GLN A 161 -10.08 2.61 20.15
C GLN A 161 -9.96 1.08 19.98
N SER A 162 -10.21 0.52 18.78
CA SER A 162 -10.05 -0.91 18.49
C SER A 162 -10.07 -1.23 16.99
N ILE A 163 -9.68 -2.46 16.63
CA ILE A 163 -9.90 -2.99 15.27
C ILE A 163 -11.41 -3.25 15.10
N PRO A 164 -12.07 -2.75 14.05
CA PRO A 164 -13.49 -3.01 13.85
C PRO A 164 -13.77 -4.48 13.57
N LEU A 165 -14.90 -4.97 14.07
CA LEU A 165 -15.39 -6.32 13.80
C LEU A 165 -15.61 -6.55 12.30
N THR A 166 -16.16 -5.56 11.58
CA THR A 166 -16.40 -5.62 10.14
C THR A 166 -15.12 -5.89 9.34
N LEU A 167 -13.98 -5.36 9.78
CA LEU A 167 -12.69 -5.68 9.17
C LEU A 167 -12.32 -7.14 9.39
N ILE A 168 -12.48 -7.65 10.61
CA ILE A 168 -12.20 -9.05 10.93
C ILE A 168 -13.12 -9.97 10.12
N ASP A 169 -14.40 -9.63 10.01
CA ASP A 169 -15.38 -10.37 9.23
C ASP A 169 -15.01 -10.39 7.73
N ALA A 170 -14.53 -9.27 7.20
CA ALA A 170 -14.05 -9.18 5.82
C ALA A 170 -12.85 -10.10 5.54
N LEU A 171 -12.02 -10.43 6.55
CA LEU A 171 -10.89 -11.35 6.39
C LEU A 171 -11.34 -12.78 6.09
N ASN A 172 -12.55 -13.18 6.47
CA ASN A 172 -13.07 -14.53 6.18
C ASN A 172 -13.05 -14.82 4.67
N GLY A 173 -13.24 -13.82 3.81
CA GLY A 173 -13.19 -13.98 2.36
C GLY A 173 -11.81 -14.34 1.79
N VAL A 174 -10.73 -14.16 2.57
CA VAL A 174 -9.34 -14.36 2.12
C VAL A 174 -8.52 -15.26 3.05
N VAL A 175 -9.11 -15.76 4.13
CA VAL A 175 -8.42 -16.45 5.24
C VAL A 175 -7.62 -17.68 4.80
N ASP A 176 -8.12 -18.44 3.82
CA ASP A 176 -7.49 -19.69 3.37
C ASP A 176 -6.13 -19.46 2.69
N LYS A 177 -5.96 -18.32 2.01
CA LYS A 177 -4.75 -17.99 1.25
C LYS A 177 -3.81 -17.05 1.99
N LEU A 178 -4.27 -16.46 3.09
CA LEU A 178 -3.52 -15.47 3.83
C LEU A 178 -2.34 -16.13 4.57
N LYS A 179 -1.13 -15.89 4.07
CA LYS A 179 0.12 -16.38 4.66
C LYS A 179 0.67 -15.43 5.72
N LYS A 180 0.44 -14.12 5.55
CA LYS A 180 0.96 -13.07 6.43
C LYS A 180 -0.15 -12.11 6.85
N LEU A 181 -0.32 -11.94 8.15
CA LEU A 181 -1.25 -10.95 8.72
C LEU A 181 -0.51 -10.08 9.71
N LYS A 182 -0.55 -8.75 9.49
CA LYS A 182 0.08 -7.78 10.37
C LYS A 182 -0.91 -6.69 10.74
N PHE A 183 -1.16 -6.57 12.04
CA PHE A 183 -1.78 -5.40 12.63
C PHE A 183 -0.73 -4.66 13.45
N LYS A 184 -0.55 -3.38 13.13
CA LYS A 184 0.34 -2.51 13.86
C LYS A 184 -0.44 -1.29 14.31
N ASN A 185 -0.33 -0.98 15.58
CA ASN A 185 -0.81 0.26 16.13
C ASN A 185 0.39 1.10 16.55
N TYR A 186 0.59 2.24 15.88
CA TYR A 186 1.60 3.21 16.28
C TYR A 186 0.92 4.28 17.13
N LEU A 187 0.90 4.06 18.44
CA LEU A 187 0.54 5.13 19.36
C LEU A 187 1.70 6.12 19.45
N TYR A 188 1.57 7.29 18.83
CA TYR A 188 2.33 8.46 19.25
C TYR A 188 1.82 8.83 20.64
N CYS A 189 2.74 8.97 21.61
CA CYS A 189 2.39 9.29 22.99
C CYS A 189 2.01 10.77 23.14
N THR A 190 0.95 11.21 22.46
CA THR A 190 0.44 12.57 22.53
C THR A 190 -0.80 12.68 23.43
N LYS A 191 -1.48 11.57 23.71
CA LYS A 191 -2.59 11.51 24.68
C LYS A 191 -2.08 11.10 26.06
N PRO A 192 -2.61 11.68 27.15
CA PRO A 192 -2.20 11.37 28.51
C PRO A 192 -2.35 9.88 28.81
N CYS A 193 -1.34 9.32 29.48
CA CYS A 193 -1.32 7.97 30.03
C CYS A 193 -2.61 7.71 30.82
N GLY A 194 -3.54 6.95 30.24
CA GLY A 194 -4.89 6.75 30.78
C GLY A 194 -5.91 6.31 29.75
N SER A 195 -5.60 6.38 28.45
CA SER A 195 -6.45 5.77 27.41
C SER A 195 -6.49 4.25 27.55
N GLU A 196 -7.70 3.71 27.48
CA GLU A 196 -8.01 2.26 27.52
C GLU A 196 -7.03 1.47 26.65
N GLU A 197 -6.62 0.30 27.13
CA GLU A 197 -5.77 -0.60 26.36
C GLU A 197 -6.51 -1.01 25.09
N MET A 198 -5.88 -0.84 23.93
CA MET A 198 -6.48 -1.29 22.68
C MET A 198 -6.41 -2.81 22.63
N THR A 199 -7.58 -3.42 22.69
CA THR A 199 -7.73 -4.87 22.59
C THR A 199 -7.94 -5.27 21.14
N ILE A 200 -7.37 -6.42 20.77
CA ILE A 200 -7.76 -7.07 19.51
C ILE A 200 -9.07 -7.82 19.75
N PRO A 201 -10.05 -7.70 18.84
CA PRO A 201 -11.29 -8.47 18.94
C PRO A 201 -11.02 -9.98 19.00
N ASN A 202 -11.71 -10.68 19.90
CA ASN A 202 -11.59 -12.15 20.06
C ASN A 202 -11.94 -12.91 18.77
N GLN A 203 -12.70 -12.31 17.87
CA GLN A 203 -13.02 -12.82 16.55
C GLN A 203 -11.76 -13.06 15.71
N LEU A 204 -10.65 -12.38 15.96
CA LEU A 204 -9.40 -12.69 15.27
C LEU A 204 -8.91 -14.12 15.58
N ALA A 205 -9.25 -14.67 16.74
CA ALA A 205 -8.91 -16.05 17.10
C ALA A 205 -9.51 -17.06 16.09
N SER A 206 -10.72 -16.80 15.58
CA SER A 206 -11.34 -17.67 14.57
C SER A 206 -10.58 -17.62 13.23
N ILE A 207 -10.13 -16.44 12.81
CA ILE A 207 -9.29 -16.24 11.61
C ILE A 207 -7.97 -17.00 11.76
N ILE A 208 -7.30 -16.87 12.91
CA ILE A 208 -6.06 -17.57 13.21
C ILE A 208 -6.29 -19.08 13.15
N LYS A 209 -7.36 -19.58 13.77
CA LYS A 209 -7.70 -21.00 13.76
C LYS A 209 -7.94 -21.54 12.35
N GLN A 210 -8.80 -20.88 11.58
CA GLN A 210 -9.23 -21.31 10.25
C GLN A 210 -8.11 -21.25 9.20
N SER A 211 -7.21 -20.26 9.29
CA SER A 211 -6.22 -20.03 8.23
C SER A 211 -5.19 -21.15 8.11
N LYS A 212 -5.28 -22.00 7.10
CA LYS A 212 -4.33 -23.12 6.92
C LYS A 212 -2.94 -22.68 6.50
N SER A 213 -2.82 -21.52 5.85
CA SER A 213 -1.59 -21.03 5.23
C SER A 213 -0.84 -19.98 6.06
N LEU A 214 -1.45 -19.45 7.12
CA LEU A 214 -0.86 -18.42 7.98
C LEU A 214 0.43 -18.91 8.62
N ASN A 215 1.53 -18.27 8.25
CA ASN A 215 2.87 -18.56 8.74
C ASN A 215 3.57 -17.34 9.36
N CYS A 216 3.00 -16.15 9.21
CA CYS A 216 3.50 -14.91 9.79
C CYS A 216 2.37 -14.11 10.41
N LEU A 217 2.48 -13.84 11.70
CA LEU A 217 1.53 -13.04 12.47
C LEU A 217 2.28 -11.93 13.22
N SER A 218 1.81 -10.70 13.06
CA SER A 218 2.36 -9.54 13.78
C SER A 218 1.21 -8.76 14.42
N LEU A 219 1.17 -8.70 15.75
CA LEU A 219 0.17 -7.98 16.53
C LEU A 219 0.90 -7.00 17.45
N VAL A 220 1.20 -5.82 16.94
CA VAL A 220 2.04 -4.81 17.62
C VAL A 220 1.18 -3.68 18.14
N GLY A 221 1.32 -3.37 19.43
CA GLY A 221 0.60 -2.28 20.09
C GLY A 221 -0.80 -2.66 20.57
N TYR A 222 -1.06 -3.95 20.77
CA TYR A 222 -2.35 -4.46 21.25
C TYR A 222 -2.21 -5.31 22.49
N GLU A 223 -3.27 -5.33 23.30
CA GLU A 223 -3.48 -6.34 24.32
C GLU A 223 -4.15 -7.58 23.70
N LEU A 224 -3.65 -8.76 24.06
CA LEU A 224 -4.13 -10.04 23.57
C LEU A 224 -4.96 -10.73 24.65
N SER A 225 -6.13 -11.24 24.27
CA SER A 225 -6.94 -12.08 25.14
C SER A 225 -6.40 -13.51 25.21
N ASP A 226 -6.79 -14.24 26.25
CA ASP A 226 -6.47 -15.66 26.42
C ASP A 226 -6.92 -16.51 25.21
N ALA A 227 -8.05 -16.16 24.60
CA ALA A 227 -8.56 -16.85 23.41
C ALA A 227 -7.60 -16.72 22.22
N ILE A 228 -7.06 -15.51 21.98
CA ILE A 228 -6.07 -15.28 20.91
C ILE A 228 -4.76 -16.00 21.24
N ILE A 229 -4.30 -15.91 22.50
CA ILE A 229 -3.07 -16.56 22.95
C ILE A 229 -3.17 -18.09 22.78
N ALA A 230 -4.31 -18.69 23.13
CA ALA A 230 -4.55 -20.12 22.98
C ALA A 230 -4.49 -20.55 21.50
N GLU A 231 -5.15 -19.82 20.59
CA GLU A 231 -5.12 -20.15 19.17
C GLU A 231 -3.73 -19.94 18.52
N ILE A 232 -3.00 -18.89 18.93
CA ILE A 232 -1.59 -18.70 18.50
C ILE A 232 -0.73 -19.88 18.96
N SER A 233 -0.86 -20.30 20.22
CA SER A 233 -0.07 -21.38 20.81
C SER A 233 -0.32 -22.73 20.10
N ASN A 234 -1.55 -22.94 19.62
CA ASN A 234 -1.92 -24.14 18.87
C ASN A 234 -1.50 -24.08 17.38
N LYS A 235 -1.06 -22.91 16.88
CA LYS A 235 -0.79 -22.68 15.46
C LYS A 235 0.64 -23.07 15.05
N LYS A 236 0.85 -24.38 14.85
CA LYS A 236 2.16 -24.95 14.44
C LYS A 236 2.71 -24.43 13.10
N SER A 237 1.87 -23.87 12.23
CA SER A 237 2.29 -23.31 10.94
C SER A 237 3.00 -21.96 11.07
N LEU A 238 2.90 -21.28 12.21
CA LEU A 238 3.56 -20.00 12.45
C LEU A 238 5.08 -20.19 12.54
N THR A 239 5.79 -19.50 11.65
CA THR A 239 7.26 -19.43 11.62
C THR A 239 7.78 -18.07 12.05
N ASN A 240 6.93 -17.04 11.96
CA ASN A 240 7.27 -15.67 12.32
C ASN A 240 6.14 -15.10 13.19
N LEU A 241 6.44 -14.85 14.47
CA LEU A 241 5.51 -14.24 15.41
C LEU A 241 6.13 -12.97 15.99
N VAL A 242 5.42 -11.86 15.87
CA VAL A 242 5.81 -10.58 16.47
C VAL A 242 4.66 -10.08 17.32
N ILE A 243 4.85 -10.09 18.63
CA ILE A 243 3.90 -9.54 19.60
C ILE A 243 4.68 -8.53 20.43
N HIS A 244 4.23 -7.29 20.41
CA HIS A 244 4.78 -6.26 21.28
C HIS A 244 3.62 -5.57 21.98
N LYS A 245 3.57 -5.70 23.31
CA LYS A 245 2.64 -4.92 24.13
C LYS A 245 3.04 -3.44 24.05
N ARG A 246 2.05 -2.57 24.21
CA ARG A 246 2.23 -1.12 24.33
C ARG A 246 3.35 -0.82 25.33
N LEU A 247 4.37 -0.08 24.90
CA LEU A 247 5.32 0.52 25.83
C LEU A 247 4.55 1.57 26.62
N LYS A 248 4.41 1.38 27.93
CA LYS A 248 3.91 2.45 28.81
C LYS A 248 4.88 3.61 28.65
N CYS A 249 4.36 4.79 28.34
CA CYS A 249 5.19 5.98 28.36
C CYS A 249 5.64 6.18 29.81
N ASN A 250 6.91 5.91 30.07
CA ASN A 250 7.52 6.32 31.33
C ASN A 250 7.45 7.85 31.32
N ASN A 251 6.83 8.43 32.35
CA ASN A 251 6.72 9.88 32.52
C ASN A 251 8.08 10.58 32.67
N ASP A 252 9.19 9.85 32.59
CA ASP A 252 10.54 10.37 32.66
C ASP A 252 11.11 10.62 31.26
N LYS A 253 10.94 11.87 30.83
CA LYS A 253 11.89 12.64 30.01
C LYS A 253 12.67 11.86 28.94
N SER A 254 12.01 11.55 27.83
CA SER A 254 12.67 11.57 26.52
C SER A 254 11.63 11.69 25.41
N ILE A 255 11.39 12.92 24.99
CA ILE A 255 10.77 13.20 23.70
C ILE A 255 11.79 12.73 22.66
N TYR A 256 11.64 11.51 22.15
CA TYR A 256 12.40 11.10 20.97
C TYR A 256 11.84 11.87 19.77
N PRO A 257 12.68 12.62 19.03
CA PRO A 257 12.22 13.31 17.84
C PRO A 257 11.77 12.29 16.79
N ILE A 258 10.69 12.63 16.11
CA ILE A 258 9.93 11.90 15.08
C ILE A 258 10.80 11.43 13.88
N SER A 259 12.09 11.76 13.84
CA SER A 259 12.99 11.50 12.71
C SER A 259 13.74 10.16 12.74
N GLN A 260 13.66 9.34 13.79
CA GLN A 260 14.54 8.14 13.90
C GLN A 260 13.92 6.78 13.52
N TYR A 261 12.62 6.70 13.21
CA TYR A 261 11.99 5.40 12.85
C TYR A 261 11.98 5.06 11.34
N ASN A 262 12.60 5.89 10.50
CA ASN A 262 12.58 5.69 9.04
C ASN A 262 13.65 4.73 8.48
N ASN A 263 14.40 4.00 9.32
CA ASN A 263 15.44 3.09 8.84
C ASN A 263 15.39 1.72 9.53
N TYR A 264 14.46 0.84 9.16
CA TYR A 264 14.67 -0.61 9.24
C TYR A 264 13.90 -1.34 8.12
N TYR A 265 14.67 -2.14 7.37
CA TYR A 265 14.42 -2.85 6.10
C TYR A 265 13.04 -3.48 5.86
#